data_AF-A0A7S4R5X4-F1
#
_entry.id   AF-A0A7S4R5X4-F1
#
_cell.length_a   1.000
_cell.length_b   1.000
_cell.length_c   1.000
_cell.angle_alpha   90.00
_cell.angle_beta   90.00
_cell.angle_gamma   90.00
#
_symmetry.space_group_name_H-M   'P 1'
#
loop_
_entity.id
_entity.type
_entity.pdbx_description
1 polymer ?
#
loop_
_entity_poly.entity_id
_entity_poly.type
_entity_poly.pdbx_seq_one_letter_code
_entity_poly.pdbx_strand_id
1 'polypeptide(L)'
;SGGARIHDGDVMARGKAFECSEQSVGAEFWVTPDKKATLGRLETKPGAEGCSWSLIPDNASGYMPSYFRASGMEPVDESAVPRGLQFQRFPRKSSIWPFKGPYDALSKAPAGGCLSHPGPADPTLYCARTSSPSWIAYRWYRFVDQPGLRRANLGAAERQFLQARVEQLHEMLGGRERWIKGAPPGEALASVDDAQLVTPPAHLGVGYVPIALYEGIEQPHGCRAQ
;
A
#
# COMPACT_ATOMS: atom_id res chain seq x y z
N SER A 1 -23.10 25.98 12.96
CA SER A 1 -23.87 25.42 11.85
C SER A 1 -22.95 25.32 10.64
N GLY A 2 -23.13 24.29 9.80
CA GLY A 2 -22.47 24.20 8.49
C GLY A 2 -21.24 23.29 8.42
N GLY A 3 -21.31 22.07 8.95
CA GLY A 3 -20.38 21.02 8.53
C GLY A 3 -20.66 20.68 7.07
N ALA A 4 -19.74 21.01 6.16
CA ALA A 4 -19.86 20.66 4.76
C ALA A 4 -19.95 19.13 4.64
N ARG A 5 -21.02 18.64 4.03
CA ARG A 5 -21.12 17.23 3.65
C ARG A 5 -20.05 16.98 2.60
N ILE A 6 -19.13 16.06 2.90
CA ILE A 6 -18.22 15.53 1.88
C ILE A 6 -19.11 14.85 0.85
N HIS A 7 -19.11 15.37 -0.38
CA HIS A 7 -19.87 14.78 -1.47
C HIS A 7 -19.03 13.63 -2.06
N ASP A 8 -19.70 12.63 -2.62
CA ASP A 8 -19.10 11.42 -3.19
C ASP A 8 -17.98 11.72 -4.22
N GLY A 9 -18.00 12.92 -4.82
CA GLY A 9 -16.97 13.42 -5.75
C GLY A 9 -15.69 13.98 -5.11
N ASP A 10 -15.63 14.12 -3.78
CA ASP A 10 -14.47 14.62 -3.04
C ASP A 10 -13.50 13.50 -2.61
N VAL A 11 -13.87 12.23 -2.86
CA VAL A 11 -13.00 11.08 -2.64
C VAL A 11 -12.03 10.96 -3.82
N MET A 12 -10.73 11.00 -3.51
CA MET A 12 -9.59 11.07 -4.43
C MET A 12 -9.39 9.79 -5.26
N ALA A 13 -10.32 9.47 -6.16
CA ALA A 13 -10.11 8.57 -7.28
C ALA A 13 -11.03 8.98 -8.44
N ARG A 14 -10.51 9.75 -9.40
CA ARG A 14 -11.19 10.02 -10.69
C ARG A 14 -11.12 8.79 -11.62
N GLY A 15 -11.35 7.60 -11.09
CA GLY A 15 -11.56 6.39 -11.88
C GLY A 15 -13.00 6.37 -12.33
N LYS A 16 -13.25 6.22 -13.63
CA LYS A 16 -14.59 5.85 -14.10
C LYS A 16 -14.89 4.47 -13.50
N ALA A 17 -16.00 4.32 -12.78
CA ALA A 17 -16.43 3.02 -12.29
C ALA A 17 -16.49 2.05 -13.48
N PHE A 18 -15.82 0.92 -13.36
CA PHE A 18 -15.77 -0.06 -14.44
C PHE A 18 -17.12 -0.80 -14.48
N GLU A 19 -17.73 -0.92 -15.66
CA GLU A 19 -18.99 -1.65 -15.80
C GLU A 19 -18.72 -3.16 -15.65
N CYS A 20 -19.40 -3.79 -14.70
CA CYS A 20 -19.27 -5.24 -14.47
C CYS A 20 -20.16 -6.03 -15.44
N SER A 21 -19.77 -6.08 -16.72
CA SER A 21 -20.57 -6.67 -17.80
C SER A 21 -19.78 -7.67 -18.66
N GLU A 22 -19.00 -8.55 -18.01
CA GLU A 22 -18.17 -9.55 -18.70
C GLU A 22 -17.27 -8.94 -19.78
N GLN A 23 -16.46 -7.95 -19.40
CA GLN A 23 -15.61 -7.24 -20.34
C GLN A 23 -14.17 -7.75 -20.27
N SER A 24 -13.49 -7.78 -21.41
CA SER A 24 -12.05 -8.00 -21.51
C SER A 24 -11.46 -6.85 -22.33
N VAL A 25 -10.75 -5.94 -21.67
CA VAL A 25 -10.12 -4.77 -22.31
C VAL A 25 -8.61 -4.81 -22.15
N GLY A 26 -7.87 -4.11 -23.01
CA GLY A 26 -6.42 -3.96 -22.84
C GLY A 26 -6.09 -3.25 -21.53
N ALA A 27 -5.23 -3.85 -20.71
CA ALA A 27 -4.74 -3.24 -19.48
C ALA A 27 -3.60 -2.26 -19.79
N GLU A 28 -3.99 -1.02 -20.09
CA GLU A 28 -3.08 0.06 -20.45
C GLU A 28 -2.55 0.80 -19.21
N PHE A 29 -1.26 1.09 -19.19
CA PHE A 29 -0.62 1.94 -18.19
C PHE A 29 0.31 2.93 -18.86
N TRP A 30 0.41 4.14 -18.28
CA TRP A 30 1.31 5.17 -18.78
C TRP A 30 2.75 4.86 -18.37
N VAL A 31 3.64 4.78 -19.36
CA VAL A 31 5.09 4.59 -19.14
C VAL A 31 5.81 5.93 -19.18
N THR A 32 5.38 6.80 -20.09
CA THR A 32 5.77 8.21 -20.17
C THR A 32 4.51 9.04 -20.40
N PRO A 33 4.54 10.38 -20.26
CA PRO A 33 3.37 11.22 -20.51
C PRO A 33 2.74 11.06 -21.91
N ASP A 34 3.52 10.62 -22.88
CA ASP A 34 3.16 10.43 -24.29
C ASP A 34 3.02 8.96 -24.72
N LYS A 35 3.41 7.99 -23.86
CA LYS A 35 3.38 6.56 -24.21
C LYS A 35 2.61 5.74 -23.19
N LYS A 36 1.74 4.90 -23.72
CA LYS A 36 1.08 3.82 -22.98
C LYS A 36 1.64 2.48 -23.41
N ALA A 37 1.69 1.56 -22.48
CA ALA A 37 1.97 0.15 -22.74
C ALA A 37 0.76 -0.68 -22.30
N THR A 38 0.54 -1.81 -22.99
CA THR A 38 -0.49 -2.78 -22.63
C THR A 38 0.20 -4.00 -22.02
N LEU A 39 -0.13 -4.34 -20.78
CA LEU A 39 0.50 -5.47 -20.05
C LEU A 39 -0.18 -6.80 -20.28
N GLY A 40 -1.42 -6.75 -20.74
CA GLY A 40 -2.33 -7.85 -20.69
C GLY A 40 -3.77 -7.41 -20.87
N ARG A 41 -4.68 -8.23 -20.36
CA ARG A 41 -6.12 -7.98 -20.40
C ARG A 41 -6.66 -7.77 -18.99
N LEU A 42 -7.44 -6.71 -18.82
CA LEU A 42 -8.30 -6.54 -17.65
C LEU A 42 -9.63 -7.23 -17.96
N GLU A 43 -9.92 -8.29 -17.23
CA GLU A 43 -11.20 -8.99 -17.29
C GLU A 43 -12.07 -8.57 -16.10
N THR A 44 -13.36 -8.34 -16.34
CA THR A 44 -14.37 -8.27 -15.28
C THR A 44 -15.36 -9.39 -15.42
N LYS A 45 -15.72 -10.02 -14.30
CA LYS A 45 -16.72 -11.10 -14.28
C LYS A 45 -17.73 -10.85 -13.17
N PRO A 46 -19.03 -10.86 -13.46
CA PRO A 46 -20.05 -10.87 -12.43
C PRO A 46 -20.04 -12.25 -11.77
N GLY A 47 -19.77 -12.29 -10.47
CA GLY A 47 -19.89 -13.48 -9.64
C GLY A 47 -21.16 -13.43 -8.78
N ALA A 48 -21.53 -14.58 -8.20
CA ALA A 48 -22.66 -14.70 -7.28
C ALA A 48 -22.59 -13.73 -6.08
N GLU A 49 -21.39 -13.24 -5.75
CA GLU A 49 -21.07 -12.43 -4.57
C GLU A 49 -20.58 -11.01 -4.93
N GLY A 50 -20.67 -10.60 -6.19
CA GLY A 50 -20.23 -9.27 -6.67
C GLY A 50 -19.33 -9.34 -7.91
N CYS A 51 -18.77 -8.20 -8.30
CA CYS A 51 -17.87 -8.11 -9.44
C CYS A 51 -16.44 -8.52 -9.07
N SER A 52 -15.85 -9.48 -9.79
CA SER A 52 -14.41 -9.70 -9.77
C SER A 52 -13.76 -8.99 -10.94
N TRP A 53 -12.55 -8.47 -10.71
CA TRP A 53 -11.68 -7.96 -11.76
C TRP A 53 -10.36 -8.73 -11.69
N SER A 54 -9.76 -8.99 -12.85
CA SER A 54 -8.52 -9.75 -12.96
C SER A 54 -7.63 -9.11 -14.02
N LEU A 55 -6.37 -8.89 -13.68
CA LEU A 55 -5.34 -8.52 -14.64
C LEU A 55 -4.63 -9.79 -15.10
N ILE A 56 -4.80 -10.15 -16.35
CA ILE A 56 -4.17 -11.33 -16.96
C ILE A 56 -3.03 -10.83 -17.85
N PRO A 57 -1.76 -10.98 -17.45
CA PRO A 57 -0.64 -10.63 -18.32
C PRO A 57 -0.62 -11.52 -19.57
N ASP A 58 -0.22 -10.98 -20.71
CA ASP A 58 -0.27 -11.71 -22.01
C ASP A 58 0.56 -13.00 -22.02
N ASN A 59 1.59 -13.08 -21.17
CA ASN A 59 2.43 -14.27 -21.03
C ASN A 59 1.91 -15.29 -20.01
N ALA A 60 0.77 -15.03 -19.34
CA ALA A 60 0.18 -15.82 -18.27
C ALA A 60 1.14 -16.23 -17.13
N SER A 61 2.32 -15.60 -17.05
CA SER A 61 3.40 -16.00 -16.14
C SER A 61 3.20 -15.46 -14.73
N GLY A 62 2.26 -14.54 -14.54
CA GLY A 62 2.11 -13.74 -13.32
C GLY A 62 3.16 -12.63 -13.16
N TYR A 63 4.20 -12.60 -14.01
CA TYR A 63 5.20 -11.53 -14.02
C TYR A 63 4.83 -10.43 -15.01
N MET A 64 4.90 -9.17 -14.55
CA MET A 64 4.78 -8.02 -15.44
C MET A 64 5.99 -7.98 -16.39
N PRO A 65 5.77 -7.70 -17.70
CA PRO A 65 6.84 -7.49 -18.66
C PRO A 65 7.88 -6.47 -18.17
N SER A 66 9.16 -6.82 -18.26
CA SER A 66 10.28 -5.94 -17.89
C SER A 66 10.84 -5.15 -19.08
N TYR A 67 10.52 -5.56 -20.31
CA TYR A 67 11.02 -4.96 -21.54
C TYR A 67 9.88 -4.69 -22.52
N PHE A 68 9.98 -3.57 -23.25
CA PHE A 68 9.00 -3.16 -24.26
C PHE A 68 9.70 -2.68 -25.52
N ARG A 69 9.09 -2.88 -26.70
CA ARG A 69 9.60 -2.27 -27.93
C ARG A 69 9.40 -0.75 -27.91
N ALA A 70 10.41 0.01 -28.32
CA ALA A 70 10.37 1.47 -28.26
C ALA A 70 9.32 2.12 -29.19
N SER A 71 8.96 1.43 -30.28
CA SER A 71 8.06 1.92 -31.33
C SER A 71 6.58 1.81 -30.97
N GLY A 72 6.17 0.67 -30.38
CA GLY A 72 4.76 0.35 -30.12
C GLY A 72 4.47 -0.03 -28.67
N MET A 73 5.47 -0.02 -27.79
CA MET A 73 5.35 -0.36 -26.37
C MET A 73 4.74 -1.75 -26.13
N GLU A 74 4.95 -2.69 -27.06
CA GLU A 74 4.55 -4.08 -26.88
C GLU A 74 5.56 -4.80 -25.98
N PRO A 75 5.10 -5.69 -25.07
CA PRO A 75 5.99 -6.45 -24.20
C PRO A 75 6.92 -7.37 -24.99
N VAL A 76 8.16 -7.48 -24.53
CA VAL A 76 9.21 -8.32 -25.13
C VAL A 76 9.73 -9.28 -24.07
N ASP A 77 9.80 -10.56 -24.43
CA ASP A 77 10.39 -11.59 -23.57
C ASP A 77 11.89 -11.32 -23.36
N GLU A 78 12.38 -11.53 -22.13
CA GLU A 78 13.78 -11.27 -21.78
C GLU A 78 14.77 -12.02 -22.68
N SER A 79 14.42 -13.23 -23.15
CA SER A 79 15.27 -14.02 -24.06
C SER A 79 15.51 -13.35 -25.42
N ALA A 80 14.58 -12.49 -25.86
CA ALA A 80 14.67 -11.76 -27.12
C ALA A 80 15.38 -10.40 -26.98
N VAL A 81 15.76 -10.03 -25.76
CA VAL A 81 16.38 -8.75 -25.45
C VAL A 81 17.91 -8.85 -25.56
N PRO A 82 18.61 -7.89 -26.20
CA PRO A 82 20.07 -7.88 -26.23
C PRO A 82 20.69 -7.97 -24.83
N ARG A 83 21.77 -8.76 -24.69
CA ARG A 83 22.48 -8.95 -23.39
C ARG A 83 22.85 -7.64 -22.70
N GLY A 84 23.19 -6.58 -23.46
CA GLY A 84 23.50 -5.28 -22.88
C GLY A 84 22.35 -4.65 -22.09
N LEU A 85 21.10 -4.89 -22.49
CA LEU A 85 19.91 -4.44 -21.76
C LEU A 85 19.58 -5.38 -20.59
N GLN A 86 19.80 -6.69 -20.72
CA GLN A 86 19.62 -7.65 -19.62
C GLN A 86 20.54 -7.35 -18.42
N PHE A 87 21.77 -6.92 -18.70
CA PHE A 87 22.73 -6.53 -17.67
C PHE A 87 22.62 -5.07 -17.25
N GLN A 88 21.70 -4.31 -17.85
CA GLN A 88 21.52 -2.90 -17.51
C GLN A 88 20.98 -2.80 -16.09
N ARG A 89 21.80 -2.26 -15.19
CA ARG A 89 21.35 -1.95 -13.84
C ARG A 89 20.76 -0.56 -13.84
N PHE A 90 19.45 -0.48 -13.67
CA PHE A 90 18.83 0.78 -13.31
C PHE A 90 19.26 1.15 -11.89
N PRO A 91 19.52 2.43 -11.60
CA PRO A 91 19.74 2.86 -10.24
C PRO A 91 18.56 2.36 -9.41
N ARG A 92 18.85 1.64 -8.31
CA ARG A 92 17.82 1.25 -7.35
C ARG A 92 17.03 2.50 -7.03
N LYS A 93 15.69 2.43 -7.07
CA LYS A 93 14.83 3.55 -6.69
C LYS A 93 15.32 4.08 -5.35
N SER A 94 16.08 5.16 -5.39
CA SER A 94 16.31 6.04 -4.26
C SER A 94 15.13 7.01 -4.15
N SER A 95 14.08 6.84 -4.96
CA SER A 95 12.95 7.72 -5.10
C SER A 95 11.66 6.93 -5.28
N ILE A 96 10.69 7.18 -4.42
CA ILE A 96 9.30 6.82 -4.64
C ILE A 96 8.71 8.01 -5.40
N TRP A 97 8.63 7.95 -6.73
CA TRP A 97 8.06 9.05 -7.53
C TRP A 97 6.72 9.50 -6.90
N PRO A 98 6.56 10.79 -6.51
CA PRO A 98 7.33 11.97 -6.91
C PRO A 98 8.52 12.39 -6.00
N PHE A 99 8.86 11.66 -4.94
CA PHE A 99 9.86 12.02 -3.94
C PHE A 99 11.28 11.59 -4.31
N LYS A 100 12.28 12.49 -4.18
CA LYS A 100 13.71 12.14 -4.19
C LYS A 100 14.14 11.70 -2.79
N GLY A 101 14.62 10.47 -2.66
CA GLY A 101 15.00 9.87 -1.38
C GLY A 101 14.04 8.78 -0.93
N PRO A 102 14.42 8.01 0.10
CA PRO A 102 13.46 7.19 0.84
C PRO A 102 12.33 8.07 1.36
N TYR A 103 11.16 7.46 1.59
CA TYR A 103 10.24 8.07 2.54
C TYR A 103 10.94 8.08 3.90
N ASP A 104 11.16 9.26 4.48
CA ASP A 104 11.92 9.42 5.71
C ASP A 104 11.29 10.51 6.58
N ALA A 105 10.27 10.11 7.33
CA ALA A 105 9.64 10.94 8.36
C ALA A 105 10.43 10.93 9.68
N LEU A 106 11.48 10.11 9.80
CA LEU A 106 12.35 10.06 10.98
C LEU A 106 13.29 11.26 11.01
N SER A 107 13.98 11.53 9.89
CA SER A 107 14.90 12.66 9.76
C SER A 107 14.23 13.92 9.22
N LYS A 108 13.15 13.76 8.43
CA LYS A 108 12.40 14.86 7.80
C LYS A 108 10.95 14.87 8.30
N ALA A 109 10.79 14.94 9.62
CA ALA A 109 9.48 15.03 10.25
C ALA A 109 8.67 16.22 9.67
N PRO A 110 7.35 16.06 9.41
CA PRO A 110 6.48 17.17 9.03
C PRO A 110 6.50 18.26 10.10
N ALA A 111 6.40 19.52 9.65
CA ALA A 111 6.22 20.65 10.56
C ALA A 111 4.95 20.47 11.41
N GLY A 112 4.99 20.95 12.66
CA GLY A 112 3.85 20.89 13.58
C GLY A 112 3.85 19.72 14.57
N GLY A 113 4.92 18.90 14.61
CA GLY A 113 5.15 17.94 15.71
C GLY A 113 4.15 16.78 15.79
N CYS A 114 3.37 16.52 14.74
CA CYS A 114 2.36 15.46 14.73
C CYS A 114 2.95 14.04 14.93
N LEU A 115 4.25 13.86 14.71
CA LEU A 115 4.97 12.62 14.96
C LEU A 115 5.50 12.49 16.38
N SER A 116 5.69 13.61 17.10
CA SER A 116 6.40 13.67 18.38
C SER A 116 5.52 14.10 19.55
N HIS A 117 4.34 14.71 19.29
CA HIS A 117 3.42 15.13 20.33
C HIS A 117 1.96 14.82 19.97
N PRO A 118 1.31 13.84 20.63
CA PRO A 118 1.78 13.09 21.81
C PRO A 118 2.89 12.10 21.48
N GLY A 119 3.03 11.75 20.20
CA GLY A 119 4.06 10.88 19.70
C GLY A 119 3.69 9.40 19.77
N PRO A 120 4.65 8.52 19.47
CA PRO A 120 4.44 7.08 19.53
C PRO A 120 4.27 6.64 21.00
N ALA A 121 3.50 5.56 21.20
CA ALA A 121 3.31 4.93 22.50
C ALA A 121 4.56 4.20 22.99
N ASP A 122 5.40 3.74 22.07
CA ASP A 122 6.70 3.11 22.33
C ASP A 122 7.80 3.88 21.56
N PRO A 123 8.91 4.30 22.22
CA PRO A 123 10.03 4.94 21.54
C PRO A 123 10.76 4.03 20.55
N THR A 124 10.63 2.71 20.68
CA THR A 124 11.30 1.70 19.86
C THR A 124 10.91 1.86 18.39
N LEU A 125 11.92 2.02 17.53
CA LEU A 125 11.74 1.96 16.09
C LEU A 125 11.86 0.50 15.65
N TYR A 126 10.78 -0.06 15.11
CA TYR A 126 10.77 -1.41 14.55
C TYR A 126 11.03 -1.35 13.06
N CYS A 127 11.65 -2.38 12.49
CA CYS A 127 11.89 -2.47 11.05
C CYS A 127 11.85 -3.90 10.53
N ALA A 128 11.44 -4.03 9.27
CA ALA A 128 11.43 -5.28 8.53
C ALA A 128 11.91 -5.04 7.11
N ARG A 129 12.58 -6.03 6.52
CA ARG A 129 13.01 -6.01 5.13
C ARG A 129 11.95 -6.68 4.27
N THR A 130 11.43 -5.95 3.28
CA THR A 130 10.41 -6.45 2.36
C THR A 130 11.01 -7.36 1.27
N SER A 131 10.13 -8.03 0.55
CA SER A 131 10.38 -8.81 -0.68
C SER A 131 10.86 -7.94 -1.84
N SER A 132 10.29 -6.73 -2.00
CA SER A 132 11.00 -5.63 -2.67
C SER A 132 12.19 -5.26 -1.79
N PRO A 133 13.42 -5.08 -2.29
CA PRO A 133 14.63 -4.97 -1.45
C PRO A 133 14.74 -3.68 -0.59
N SER A 134 13.61 -3.09 -0.21
CA SER A 134 13.42 -2.00 0.74
C SER A 134 13.32 -2.50 2.19
N TRP A 135 13.53 -1.56 3.10
CA TRP A 135 13.28 -1.61 4.53
C TRP A 135 12.10 -0.69 4.83
N ILE A 136 11.15 -1.20 5.60
CA ILE A 136 10.09 -0.40 6.22
C ILE A 136 10.46 -0.25 7.69
N ALA A 137 10.35 0.96 8.24
CA ALA A 137 10.43 1.18 9.68
C ALA A 137 9.22 1.95 10.21
N TYR A 138 8.76 1.56 11.39
CA TYR A 138 7.51 2.04 11.98
C TYR A 138 7.60 2.11 13.50
N ARG A 139 6.65 2.83 14.08
CA ARG A 139 6.42 2.88 15.54
C ARG A 139 4.94 2.65 15.83
N TRP A 140 4.65 2.24 17.06
CA TRP A 140 3.28 2.06 17.52
C TRP A 140 2.73 3.37 18.07
N TYR A 141 1.56 3.76 17.57
CA TYR A 141 0.82 4.93 18.05
C TYR A 141 -0.49 4.48 18.65
N ARG A 142 -0.97 5.20 19.66
CA ARG A 142 -2.37 5.14 20.03
C ARG A 142 -3.18 5.56 18.80
N PHE A 143 -4.26 4.85 18.49
CA PHE A 143 -4.99 5.05 17.22
C PHE A 143 -5.29 6.51 16.94
N VAL A 144 -5.82 7.25 17.93
CA VAL A 144 -6.17 8.67 17.76
C VAL A 144 -4.99 9.65 17.74
N ASP A 145 -3.80 9.20 18.14
CA ASP A 145 -2.58 10.01 18.16
C ASP A 145 -1.76 9.84 16.87
N GLN A 146 -2.21 8.99 15.94
CA GLN A 146 -1.56 8.83 14.65
C GLN A 146 -1.58 10.14 13.85
N PRO A 147 -0.54 10.43 13.05
CA PRO A 147 -0.41 11.70 12.32
C PRO A 147 -1.59 12.01 11.38
N GLY A 148 -2.22 10.96 10.83
CA GLY A 148 -3.40 11.09 9.99
C GLY A 148 -4.60 11.69 10.72
N LEU A 149 -4.90 11.22 11.94
CA LEU A 149 -6.07 11.70 12.70
C LEU A 149 -5.80 13.03 13.41
N ARG A 150 -4.55 13.34 13.73
CA ARG A 150 -4.18 14.66 14.27
C ARG A 150 -4.53 15.81 13.31
N ARG A 151 -4.56 15.56 12.00
CA ARG A 151 -4.98 16.55 11.00
C ARG A 151 -6.49 16.70 10.86
N ALA A 152 -7.28 15.80 11.45
CA ALA A 152 -8.74 15.84 11.38
C ALA A 152 -9.39 16.81 12.40
N ASN A 153 -8.60 17.56 13.17
CA ASN A 153 -9.05 18.56 14.16
C ASN A 153 -10.15 18.07 15.13
N LEU A 154 -10.01 16.82 15.58
CA LEU A 154 -10.96 16.17 16.48
C LEU A 154 -10.85 16.73 17.91
N GLY A 155 -12.01 16.99 18.53
CA GLY A 155 -12.12 17.36 19.94
C GLY A 155 -11.71 16.23 20.89
N ALA A 156 -11.60 16.54 22.19
CA ALA A 156 -11.23 15.55 23.20
C ALA A 156 -12.24 14.40 23.29
N ALA A 157 -13.55 14.72 23.30
CA ALA A 157 -14.62 13.73 23.37
C ALA A 157 -14.65 12.81 22.13
N GLU A 158 -14.47 13.37 20.93
CA GLU A 158 -14.44 12.61 19.68
C GLU A 158 -13.25 11.65 19.62
N ARG A 159 -12.07 12.10 20.05
CA ARG A 159 -10.90 11.22 20.16
C ARG A 159 -11.13 10.11 21.18
N GLN A 160 -11.70 10.41 22.34
CA GLN A 160 -11.98 9.39 23.33
C GLN A 160 -12.98 8.35 22.81
N PHE A 161 -14.03 8.80 22.11
CA PHE A 161 -15.01 7.92 21.47
C PHE A 161 -14.38 7.02 20.40
N LEU A 162 -13.60 7.59 19.48
CA LEU A 162 -12.93 6.82 18.42
C LEU A 162 -11.95 5.81 18.99
N GLN A 163 -11.19 6.21 20.00
CA GLN A 163 -10.25 5.33 20.66
C GLN A 163 -10.95 4.15 21.32
N ALA A 164 -11.99 4.40 22.13
CA ALA A 164 -12.75 3.34 22.78
C ALA A 164 -13.40 2.39 21.75
N ARG A 165 -13.82 2.91 20.60
CA ARG A 165 -14.39 2.10 19.52
C ARG A 165 -13.35 1.17 18.89
N VAL A 166 -12.12 1.64 18.68
CA VAL A 166 -11.03 0.81 18.14
C VAL A 166 -10.54 -0.20 19.15
N GLU A 167 -10.47 0.16 20.43
CA GLU A 167 -10.17 -0.79 21.52
C GLU A 167 -11.20 -1.93 21.54
N GLN A 168 -12.50 -1.60 21.54
CA GLN A 168 -13.56 -2.59 21.44
C GLN A 168 -13.45 -3.46 20.17
N LEU A 169 -13.11 -2.86 19.03
CA LEU A 169 -12.89 -3.60 17.79
C LEU A 169 -11.74 -4.59 17.95
N HIS A 170 -10.59 -4.15 18.44
CA HIS A 170 -9.40 -5.01 18.61
C HIS A 170 -9.67 -6.16 19.58
N GLU A 171 -10.46 -5.95 20.63
CA GLU A 171 -10.88 -7.00 21.57
C GLU A 171 -11.82 -8.02 20.94
N MET A 172 -12.67 -7.59 20.00
CA MET A 172 -13.59 -8.47 19.27
C MET A 172 -12.91 -9.26 18.15
N LEU A 173 -11.80 -8.76 17.60
CA LEU A 173 -11.08 -9.38 16.49
C LEU A 173 -10.06 -10.40 17.02
N GLY A 174 -10.33 -11.69 16.81
CA GLY A 174 -9.42 -12.81 17.07
C GLY A 174 -8.63 -13.28 15.84
N GLY A 175 -8.65 -12.54 14.74
CA GLY A 175 -7.90 -12.82 13.51
C GLY A 175 -8.50 -13.91 12.63
N ARG A 176 -9.76 -14.31 12.88
CA ARG A 176 -10.49 -15.34 12.11
C ARG A 176 -11.80 -14.83 11.52
N GLU A 177 -12.02 -13.53 11.60
CA GLU A 177 -13.27 -12.91 11.23
C GLU A 177 -13.36 -12.79 9.71
N ARG A 178 -14.55 -13.07 9.16
CA ARG A 178 -14.79 -13.08 7.70
C ARG A 178 -15.21 -11.72 7.18
N TRP A 179 -14.49 -10.67 7.55
CA TRP A 179 -14.78 -9.30 7.05
C TRP A 179 -14.33 -9.12 5.60
N ILE A 180 -13.29 -9.87 5.20
CA ILE A 180 -12.86 -9.99 3.80
C ILE A 180 -13.43 -11.31 3.28
N LYS A 181 -14.11 -11.25 2.12
CA LYS A 181 -14.65 -12.44 1.47
C LYS A 181 -13.49 -13.37 1.10
N GLY A 182 -13.62 -14.65 1.47
CA GLY A 182 -12.65 -15.66 1.04
C GLY A 182 -12.71 -15.84 -0.48
N ALA A 183 -11.58 -16.22 -1.08
CA ALA A 183 -11.56 -16.59 -2.49
C ALA A 183 -12.41 -17.87 -2.74
N PRO A 184 -12.98 -18.03 -3.95
CA PRO A 184 -13.64 -19.27 -4.34
C PRO A 184 -12.74 -20.50 -4.16
N PRO A 185 -13.29 -21.66 -3.78
CA PRO A 185 -12.51 -22.89 -3.65
C PRO A 185 -11.78 -23.24 -4.95
N GLY A 186 -10.47 -23.49 -4.84
CA GLY A 186 -9.64 -23.87 -5.99
C GLY A 186 -8.94 -22.70 -6.69
N GLU A 187 -9.19 -21.46 -6.29
CA GLU A 187 -8.42 -20.30 -6.79
C GLU A 187 -7.14 -20.07 -5.98
N ALA A 188 -6.07 -19.65 -6.67
CA ALA A 188 -4.83 -19.25 -6.04
C ALA A 188 -5.01 -17.91 -5.29
N LEU A 189 -4.52 -17.84 -4.05
CA LEU A 189 -4.55 -16.61 -3.26
C LEU A 189 -3.33 -15.73 -3.59
N ALA A 190 -3.53 -14.41 -3.56
CA ALA A 190 -2.42 -13.48 -3.56
C ALA A 190 -1.56 -13.69 -2.30
N SER A 191 -0.24 -13.74 -2.46
CA SER A 191 0.69 -13.73 -1.33
C SER A 191 0.90 -12.31 -0.85
N VAL A 192 0.77 -12.10 0.45
CA VAL A 192 1.19 -10.85 1.12
C VAL A 192 2.65 -11.01 1.54
N ASP A 193 3.41 -9.93 1.47
CA ASP A 193 4.76 -9.89 2.01
C ASP A 193 4.70 -9.97 3.54
N ASP A 194 5.28 -11.01 4.14
CA ASP A 194 5.26 -11.22 5.60
C ASP A 194 5.83 -10.01 6.37
N ALA A 195 6.75 -9.25 5.76
CA ALA A 195 7.28 -8.02 6.37
C ALA A 195 6.23 -6.91 6.55
N GLN A 196 5.06 -7.02 5.92
CA GLN A 196 3.93 -6.09 6.09
C GLN A 196 2.96 -6.55 7.19
N LEU A 197 3.11 -7.76 7.70
CA LEU A 197 2.28 -8.32 8.78
C LEU A 197 3.03 -8.24 10.10
N VAL A 198 2.67 -7.25 10.92
CA VAL A 198 3.42 -6.94 12.14
C VAL A 198 2.69 -7.40 13.39
N THR A 199 3.43 -7.99 14.33
CA THR A 199 2.89 -8.38 15.64
C THR A 199 3.02 -7.22 16.63
N PRO A 200 1.93 -6.79 17.30
CA PRO A 200 2.02 -5.78 18.34
C PRO A 200 2.92 -6.24 19.49
N PRO A 201 3.80 -5.37 20.02
CA PRO A 201 4.46 -5.60 21.29
C PRO A 201 3.42 -5.89 22.39
N ALA A 202 3.89 -6.47 23.50
CA ALA A 202 3.08 -6.57 24.72
C ALA A 202 2.42 -5.21 25.00
N HIS A 203 1.24 -5.19 25.63
CA HIS A 203 0.46 -3.97 25.96
C HIS A 203 0.03 -3.05 24.79
N LEU A 204 0.42 -3.33 23.53
CA LEU A 204 0.06 -2.52 22.35
C LEU A 204 -0.89 -3.24 21.39
N GLY A 205 -1.46 -4.39 21.78
CA GLY A 205 -2.39 -5.14 20.94
C GLY A 205 -3.77 -4.47 20.77
N VAL A 206 -4.21 -3.69 21.77
CA VAL A 206 -5.57 -3.13 21.82
C VAL A 206 -5.50 -1.61 21.75
N GLY A 207 -6.12 -1.00 20.73
CA GLY A 207 -6.19 0.45 20.59
C GLY A 207 -4.92 1.14 20.03
N TYR A 208 -3.91 0.38 19.63
CA TYR A 208 -2.68 0.89 19.02
C TYR A 208 -2.47 0.32 17.62
N VAL A 209 -1.80 1.09 16.77
CA VAL A 209 -1.54 0.75 15.37
C VAL A 209 -0.10 1.07 14.97
N PRO A 210 0.49 0.28 14.06
CA PRO A 210 1.80 0.56 13.50
C PRO A 210 1.70 1.68 12.46
N ILE A 211 2.56 2.69 12.58
CA ILE A 211 2.66 3.80 11.61
C ILE A 211 4.03 3.77 10.97
N ALA A 212 4.08 3.55 9.66
CA ALA A 212 5.31 3.63 8.88
C ALA A 212 5.87 5.06 8.89
N LEU A 213 7.16 5.16 9.22
CA LEU A 213 7.92 6.41 9.30
C LEU A 213 9.10 6.42 8.34
N TYR A 214 9.46 5.27 7.78
CA TYR A 214 10.52 5.15 6.80
C TYR A 214 10.21 4.03 5.80
N GLU A 215 10.53 4.28 4.53
CA GLU A 215 10.64 3.25 3.50
C GLU A 215 11.81 3.58 2.57
N GLY A 216 12.79 2.68 2.47
CA GLY A 216 14.02 2.94 1.72
C GLY A 216 14.91 1.71 1.55
N ILE A 217 15.93 1.80 0.70
CA ILE A 217 16.85 0.66 0.45
C ILE A 217 17.82 0.42 1.61
N GLU A 218 18.06 1.44 2.42
CA GLU A 218 18.96 1.38 3.56
C GLU A 218 18.19 1.04 4.83
N GLN A 219 18.78 0.23 5.71
CA GLN A 219 18.19 -0.04 7.00
C GLN A 219 18.31 1.21 7.89
N PRO A 220 17.21 1.72 8.48
CA PRO A 220 17.29 2.85 9.38
C PRO A 220 18.15 2.56 10.61
N HIS A 221 18.99 3.53 10.99
CA HIS A 221 19.87 3.38 12.14
C HIS A 221 19.08 3.17 13.44
N GLY A 222 19.51 2.20 14.25
CA GLY A 222 18.91 1.92 15.57
C GLY A 222 17.52 1.27 15.51
N CYS A 223 17.09 0.77 14.34
CA CYS A 223 15.84 0.03 14.25
C CYS A 223 16.02 -1.42 14.73
N ARG A 224 15.04 -1.91 15.48
CA ARG A 224 14.96 -3.29 15.96
C ARG A 224 14.24 -4.14 14.91
N ALA A 225 14.87 -5.23 14.48
CA ALA A 225 14.20 -6.23 13.66
C ALA A 225 12.98 -6.77 14.43
N GLN A 226 11.84 -6.85 13.74
CA GLN A 226 10.67 -7.50 14.30
C GLN A 226 10.81 -9.02 14.29
#